data_AF-A0A2N2J0D1-F1
#
_entry.id   AF-A0A2N2J0D1-F1
#
_cell.length_a   1.000
_cell.length_b   1.000
_cell.length_c   1.000
_cell.angle_alpha   90.00
_cell.angle_beta   90.00
_cell.angle_gamma   90.00
#
_symmetry.space_group_name_H-M   'P 1'
#
loop_
_entity.id
_entity.type
_entity.pdbx_description
1 polymer ?
#
loop_
_entity_poly.entity_id
_entity_poly.type
_entity_poly.pdbx_seq_one_letter_code
_entity_poly.pdbx_strand_id
1 'polypeptide(L)'
;MSQGNGEFLFEEERMELHLEKITEKEAKPKPDQNALGFGRHFTDHMLVIPYTEGRGWHDATIQPYRNFSLDPAAMVLHYGQAIFEGMKAYR
;
A
#
# COMPACT_ATOMS: atom_id res chain seq x y z
N MET A 1 13.88 -45.95 10.81
CA MET A 1 12.70 -45.79 9.95
C MET A 1 11.93 -44.59 10.48
N SER A 2 11.69 -43.47 9.82
CA SER A 2 12.18 -42.81 8.61
C SER A 2 11.98 -41.33 8.94
N GLN A 3 13.02 -40.50 8.76
CA GLN A 3 12.84 -39.06 8.74
C GLN A 3 12.03 -38.74 7.48
N GLY A 4 10.83 -38.19 7.65
CA GLY A 4 10.02 -37.70 6.55
C GLY A 4 10.55 -36.35 6.11
N ASN A 5 11.19 -36.32 4.94
CA ASN A 5 11.61 -35.11 4.25
C ASN A 5 10.36 -34.29 3.87
N GLY A 6 9.92 -33.42 4.77
CA GLY A 6 8.98 -32.36 4.46
C GLY A 6 9.73 -31.20 3.83
N GLU A 7 10.00 -31.28 2.52
CA GLU A 7 10.27 -30.07 1.76
C GLU A 7 9.03 -29.18 1.88
N PHE A 8 9.13 -28.14 2.72
CA PHE A 8 8.17 -27.05 2.69
C PHE A 8 8.37 -26.33 1.36
N LEU A 9 7.63 -26.78 0.35
CA LEU A 9 7.48 -26.06 -0.91
C LEU A 9 6.67 -24.82 -0.61
N PHE A 10 7.35 -23.71 -0.32
CA PHE A 10 6.74 -22.40 -0.39
C PHE A 10 6.51 -22.13 -1.88
N GLU A 11 5.27 -22.27 -2.35
CA GLU A 11 4.90 -21.66 -3.62
C GLU A 11 5.11 -20.15 -3.45
N GLU A 12 6.05 -19.61 -4.24
CA GLU A 12 6.34 -18.19 -4.29
C GLU A 12 5.15 -17.52 -4.97
N GLU A 13 4.11 -17.19 -4.20
CA GLU A 13 2.91 -16.55 -4.71
C GLU A 13 3.27 -15.12 -5.16
N ARG A 14 3.48 -14.97 -6.47
CA ARG A 14 3.87 -13.71 -7.10
C ARG A 14 2.62 -12.87 -7.33
N MET A 15 2.42 -11.87 -6.48
CA MET A 15 1.38 -10.88 -6.69
C MET A 15 1.76 -9.93 -7.82
N GLU A 16 0.91 -9.81 -8.83
CA GLU A 16 1.08 -8.82 -9.90
C GLU A 16 0.75 -7.42 -9.42
N LEU A 17 1.55 -6.44 -9.83
CA LEU A 17 1.37 -5.03 -9.51
C LEU A 17 0.73 -4.29 -10.68
N HIS A 18 -0.47 -3.76 -10.46
CA HIS A 18 -1.14 -2.88 -11.41
C HIS A 18 -0.72 -1.42 -11.21
N LEU A 19 -0.57 -0.67 -12.30
CA LEU A 19 -0.18 0.75 -12.25
C LEU A 19 -1.15 1.61 -13.07
N GLU A 20 -1.88 2.47 -12.38
CA GLU A 20 -2.72 3.52 -12.96
C GLU A 20 -1.95 4.83 -12.98
N LYS A 21 -1.37 5.17 -14.14
CA LYS A 21 -0.60 6.41 -14.31
C LYS A 21 -1.52 7.61 -14.50
N ILE A 22 -1.19 8.73 -13.87
CA ILE A 22 -1.75 10.04 -14.22
C ILE A 22 -1.01 10.68 -15.41
N THR A 23 -1.67 11.63 -16.06
CA THR A 23 -1.04 12.48 -17.07
C THR A 23 -0.22 13.61 -16.43
N GLU A 24 0.72 14.18 -17.18
CA GLU A 24 1.50 15.34 -16.71
C GLU A 24 0.63 16.56 -16.36
N LYS A 25 -0.53 16.70 -17.01
CA LYS A 25 -1.47 17.80 -16.76
C LYS A 25 -2.18 17.67 -15.41
N GLU A 26 -2.32 16.46 -14.91
CA GLU A 26 -2.97 16.15 -13.62
C GLU A 26 -1.96 16.15 -12.47
N ALA A 27 -0.66 16.12 -12.78
CA ALA A 27 0.39 16.06 -11.77
C ALA A 27 0.47 17.35 -10.96
N LYS A 28 0.60 17.19 -9.63
CA LYS A 28 0.75 18.34 -8.74
C LYS A 28 2.12 18.99 -8.95
N PRO A 29 2.22 20.34 -8.85
CA PRO A 29 3.51 20.99 -8.80
C PRO A 29 4.29 20.49 -7.57
N LYS A 30 5.58 20.24 -7.74
CA LYS A 30 6.45 19.86 -6.63
C LYS A 30 6.56 21.04 -5.66
N PRO A 31 6.39 20.82 -4.34
CA PRO A 31 6.50 21.89 -3.35
C PRO A 31 7.93 22.43 -3.25
N ASP A 32 8.07 23.65 -2.71
CA ASP A 32 9.37 24.25 -2.43
C ASP A 32 10.14 23.42 -1.39
N GLN A 33 11.35 22.99 -1.73
CA GLN A 33 12.19 22.15 -0.89
C GLN A 33 12.64 22.85 0.40
N ASN A 34 12.69 24.20 0.40
CA ASN A 34 13.05 24.97 1.60
C ASN A 34 11.89 25.15 2.58
N ALA A 35 10.66 24.77 2.19
CA ALA A 35 9.43 25.04 2.96
C ALA A 35 8.45 23.84 3.01
N LEU A 36 8.97 22.61 3.05
CA LEU A 36 8.14 21.38 2.99
C LEU A 36 7.28 21.13 4.24
N GLY A 37 7.85 21.30 5.44
CA GLY A 37 7.26 20.77 6.68
C GLY A 37 7.11 19.24 6.70
N PHE A 38 6.62 18.68 7.81
CA PHE A 38 6.40 17.23 7.95
C PHE A 38 4.92 16.86 7.72
N GLY A 39 4.66 15.88 6.84
CA GLY A 39 3.31 15.31 6.65
C GLY A 39 2.29 16.24 5.99
N ARG A 40 2.72 17.29 5.28
CA ARG A 40 1.83 18.32 4.69
C ARG A 40 1.54 18.13 3.21
N HIS A 41 2.51 17.62 2.47
CA HIS A 41 2.42 17.42 1.02
C HIS A 41 2.50 15.93 0.72
N PHE A 42 1.53 15.43 -0.05
CA PHE A 42 1.49 14.04 -0.51
C PHE A 42 1.77 13.96 -2.00
N THR A 43 2.39 12.87 -2.45
CA THR A 43 2.69 12.59 -3.86
C THR A 43 1.44 12.30 -4.67
N ASP A 44 1.58 12.21 -6.00
CA ASP A 44 0.46 12.00 -6.91
C ASP A 44 -0.19 10.61 -6.80
N HIS A 45 0.58 9.61 -6.39
CA HIS A 45 0.13 8.22 -6.30
C HIS A 45 0.24 7.67 -4.87
N MET A 46 -0.50 6.59 -4.62
CA MET A 46 -0.48 5.75 -3.42
C MET A 46 -0.53 4.27 -3.81
N LEU A 47 0.03 3.39 -2.97
CA LEU A 47 -0.09 1.93 -3.11
C LEU A 47 -1.25 1.44 -2.25
N VAL A 48 -2.10 0.57 -2.82
CA VAL A 48 -3.20 -0.11 -2.14
C VAL A 48 -3.12 -1.60 -2.43
N ILE A 49 -3.24 -2.43 -1.40
CA ILE A 49 -3.26 -3.89 -1.51
C ILE A 49 -4.37 -4.39 -0.58
N PRO A 50 -5.53 -4.79 -1.13
CA PRO A 50 -6.59 -5.40 -0.33
C PRO A 50 -6.18 -6.76 0.27
N TYR A 51 -6.73 -7.07 1.44
CA TYR A 51 -6.70 -8.40 2.03
C TYR A 51 -8.13 -8.90 2.21
N THR A 52 -8.37 -10.15 1.84
CA THR A 52 -9.63 -10.85 2.12
C THR A 52 -9.31 -12.17 2.80
N GLU A 53 -10.01 -12.48 3.90
CA GLU A 53 -9.90 -13.76 4.58
C GLU A 53 -10.15 -14.93 3.59
N GLY A 54 -9.28 -15.94 3.61
CA GLY A 54 -9.33 -17.08 2.69
C GLY A 54 -8.74 -16.84 1.29
N ARG A 55 -8.61 -15.58 0.82
CA ARG A 55 -7.91 -15.24 -0.44
C ARG A 55 -6.49 -14.72 -0.19
N GLY A 56 -6.24 -14.12 0.96
CA GLY A 56 -4.95 -13.49 1.25
C GLY A 56 -4.86 -12.05 0.71
N TRP A 57 -3.63 -11.59 0.46
CA TRP A 57 -3.37 -10.31 -0.20
C TRP A 57 -3.56 -10.45 -1.71
N HIS A 58 -4.17 -9.46 -2.33
CA HIS A 58 -4.45 -9.51 -3.77
C HIS A 58 -4.58 -8.10 -4.36
N ASP A 59 -4.72 -8.02 -5.68
CA ASP A 59 -5.08 -6.80 -6.43
C ASP A 59 -4.20 -5.57 -6.10
N ALA A 60 -2.89 -5.78 -5.92
CA ALA A 60 -1.94 -4.71 -5.63
C ALA A 60 -1.94 -3.65 -6.73
N THR A 61 -2.21 -2.39 -6.35
CA THR A 61 -2.35 -1.30 -7.29
C THR A 61 -1.62 -0.04 -6.81
N ILE A 62 -0.77 0.52 -7.66
CA ILE A 62 -0.34 1.93 -7.56
C ILE A 62 -1.36 2.77 -8.33
N GLN A 63 -2.06 3.65 -7.62
CA GLN A 63 -3.17 4.44 -8.15
C GLN A 63 -3.04 5.92 -7.75
N PRO A 64 -3.77 6.84 -8.40
CA PRO A 64 -3.82 8.24 -7.97
C PRO A 64 -4.24 8.37 -6.50
N TYR A 65 -3.61 9.31 -5.79
CA TYR A 65 -3.93 9.60 -4.40
C TYR A 65 -5.39 10.04 -4.26
N ARG A 66 -6.16 9.36 -3.41
CA ARG A 66 -7.57 9.63 -3.17
C ARG A 66 -7.99 9.26 -1.75
N ASN A 67 -9.13 9.78 -1.31
CA ASN A 67 -9.74 9.40 -0.05
C ASN A 67 -10.11 7.92 -0.06
N PHE A 68 -9.97 7.24 1.08
CA PHE A 68 -10.52 5.92 1.27
C PHE A 68 -12.04 5.98 1.42
N SER A 69 -12.73 5.02 0.81
CA SER A 69 -14.14 4.73 1.08
C SER A 69 -14.18 3.56 2.05
N LEU A 70 -14.56 3.81 3.30
CA LEU A 70 -14.63 2.81 4.36
C LEU A 70 -16.06 2.71 4.89
N ASP A 71 -16.45 1.51 5.28
CA ASP A 71 -17.69 1.32 6.04
C ASP A 71 -17.60 2.11 7.37
N PRO A 72 -18.65 2.83 7.79
CA PRO A 72 -18.65 3.56 9.05
C PRO A 72 -18.36 2.68 10.29
N ALA A 73 -18.64 1.37 10.22
CA ALA A 73 -18.37 0.38 11.26
C ALA A 73 -17.00 -0.30 11.12
N ALA A 74 -16.12 0.15 10.21
CA ALA A 74 -14.79 -0.42 10.04
C ALA A 74 -13.99 -0.41 11.36
N MET A 75 -13.38 -1.55 11.71
CA MET A 75 -12.71 -1.74 13.02
C MET A 75 -11.61 -0.72 13.30
N VAL A 76 -10.94 -0.21 12.27
CA VAL A 76 -9.94 0.87 12.41
C VAL A 76 -10.53 2.14 13.03
N LEU A 77 -11.82 2.44 12.81
CA LEU A 77 -12.49 3.64 13.29
C LEU A 77 -13.02 3.50 14.73
N HIS A 78 -13.27 2.29 15.20
CA HIS A 78 -13.89 2.03 16.51
C HIS A 78 -12.93 1.42 17.54
N TYR A 79 -12.02 0.57 17.08
CA TYR A 79 -11.16 -0.24 17.94
C TYR A 79 -9.67 -0.08 17.61
N GLY A 80 -9.32 0.84 16.71
CA GLY A 80 -7.93 1.19 16.40
C GLY A 80 -7.11 0.03 15.82
N GLN A 81 -7.76 -0.95 15.18
CA GLN A 81 -7.07 -2.08 14.55
C GLN A 81 -6.32 -1.62 13.29
N ALA A 82 -5.15 -1.03 13.50
CA ALA A 82 -4.24 -0.56 12.46
C ALA A 82 -2.79 -0.56 12.96
N ILE A 83 -1.86 -0.63 12.01
CA ILE A 83 -0.43 -0.48 12.22
C ILE A 83 0.11 0.47 11.15
N PHE A 84 1.22 1.16 11.42
CA PHE A 84 1.88 2.04 10.45
C PHE A 84 3.40 1.94 10.58
N GLU A 85 4.10 2.36 9.53
CA GLU A 85 5.56 2.37 9.45
C GLU A 85 6.08 3.74 9.00
N GLY A 86 7.37 4.00 9.23
CA GLY A 86 8.01 5.28 8.93
C GLY A 86 9.44 5.14 8.43
N MET A 87 9.64 5.40 7.13
CA MET A 87 10.96 5.42 6.50
C MET A 87 11.11 6.56 5.49
N LYS A 88 12.34 6.83 5.07
CA LYS A 88 12.68 7.93 4.15
C LYS A 88 13.46 7.41 2.94
N ALA A 89 13.12 7.94 1.76
CA ALA A 89 13.93 7.81 0.55
C ALA A 89 14.80 9.06 0.39
N TYR A 90 16.07 8.86 0.06
CA TYR A 90 17.03 9.92 -0.24
C TYR A 90 17.42 9.84 -1.71
N ARG A 91 17.69 10.99 -2.34
CA ARG A 91 18.15 11.06 -3.73
C ARG A 91 19.64 10.80 -3.81
#